data_AF-A0A4V3M896-F1
#
_entry.id   AF-A0A4V3M896-F1
#
_cell.length_a   1.000
_cell.length_b   1.000
_cell.length_c   1.000
_cell.angle_alpha   90.00
_cell.angle_beta   90.00
_cell.angle_gamma   90.00
#
_symmetry.space_group_name_H-M   'P 1'
#
loop_
_entity.id
_entity.type
_entity.pdbx_description
1 polymer ?
#
loop_
_entity_poly.entity_id
_entity_poly.type
_entity_poly.pdbx_seq_one_letter_code
_entity_poly.pdbx_strand_id
1 'polypeptide(L)'
;GRTTSRNFVLRGEYHIDTGSTGQWLFSLDALKQQALRRERGQDATVDLRGHVTPTMAAVLNVQWQNSSWDIALRGNQVGRTRAWLPGAECPEEQREQNHCMNPRQLRWNLHLARRLGPRVVAALDVHNVLDTQ
;
A
#
# COMPACT_ATOMS: atom_id res chain seq x y z
N GLY A 1 8.53 -27.09 12.48
CA GLY A 1 9.03 -25.70 12.40
C GLY A 1 7.92 -24.74 12.74
N ARG A 2 8.22 -23.60 13.38
CA ARG A 2 7.25 -22.59 13.80
C ARG A 2 7.50 -21.29 13.04
N THR A 3 6.46 -20.64 12.53
CA THR A 3 6.59 -19.28 11.98
C THR A 3 5.80 -18.31 12.86
N THR A 4 6.47 -17.28 13.36
CA THR A 4 5.89 -16.27 14.25
C THR A 4 5.81 -14.95 13.51
N SER A 5 4.60 -14.41 13.36
CA SER A 5 4.35 -13.09 12.78
C SER A 5 3.72 -12.18 13.84
N ARG A 6 4.24 -10.94 13.96
CA ARG A 6 3.66 -9.88 14.80
C ARG A 6 3.54 -8.63 13.96
N ASN A 7 2.33 -8.07 13.93
CA ASN A 7 1.99 -6.94 13.09
C ASN A 7 1.24 -5.89 13.91
N PHE A 8 1.48 -4.62 13.60
CA PHE A 8 0.58 -3.53 13.94
C PHE A 8 -0.31 -3.27 12.73
N VAL A 9 -1.62 -3.18 12.94
CA VAL A 9 -2.62 -2.93 11.90
C VAL A 9 -3.44 -1.72 12.32
N LEU A 10 -3.59 -0.77 11.41
CA LEU A 10 -4.48 0.37 11.55
C LEU A 10 -5.49 0.32 10.42
N ARG A 11 -6.78 0.35 10.78
CA ARG A 11 -7.89 0.48 9.84
C ARG A 11 -8.81 1.57 10.34
N GLY A 12 -9.12 2.52 9.48
CA GLY A 12 -10.05 3.59 9.78
C GLY A 12 -10.87 3.93 8.55
N GLU A 13 -12.14 4.23 8.78
CA GLU A 13 -13.05 4.73 7.76
C GLU A 13 -13.87 5.86 8.38
N TYR A 14 -14.04 6.94 7.63
CA TYR A 14 -14.78 8.11 8.08
C TYR A 14 -15.64 8.66 6.95
N HIS A 15 -16.90 8.88 7.25
CA HIS A 15 -17.91 9.37 6.32
C HIS A 15 -18.40 10.74 6.77
N ILE A 16 -18.51 11.67 5.82
CA ILE A 16 -19.12 12.98 6.03
C ILE A 16 -20.23 13.15 5.01
N ASP A 17 -21.47 13.16 5.46
CA ASP A 17 -22.60 13.56 4.62
C ASP A 17 -22.80 15.07 4.76
N THR A 18 -22.64 15.80 3.66
CA THR A 18 -22.83 17.25 3.62
C THR A 18 -24.15 17.65 2.94
N GLY A 19 -25.07 16.69 2.77
CA GLY A 19 -26.36 16.92 2.15
C GLY A 19 -26.23 17.20 0.65
N SER A 20 -26.70 18.37 0.21
CA SER A 20 -26.71 18.72 -1.22
C SER A 20 -25.31 18.92 -1.82
N THR A 21 -24.28 19.14 -1.00
CA THR A 21 -22.89 19.29 -1.47
C THR A 21 -22.17 17.96 -1.66
N GLY A 22 -22.79 16.83 -1.32
CA GLY A 22 -22.28 15.48 -1.54
C GLY A 22 -21.80 14.78 -0.27
N GLN A 23 -21.14 13.64 -0.47
CA GLN A 23 -20.65 12.76 0.58
C GLN A 23 -19.14 12.56 0.41
N TRP A 24 -18.41 12.68 1.51
CA TRP A 24 -16.99 12.35 1.58
C TRP A 24 -16.77 11.01 2.28
N LEU A 25 -15.86 10.21 1.74
CA LEU A 25 -15.35 8.99 2.34
C LEU A 25 -13.83 9.09 2.44
N PHE A 26 -13.31 8.91 3.64
CA PHE A 26 -11.88 8.77 3.91
C PHE A 26 -11.65 7.37 4.48
N SER A 27 -10.76 6.59 3.86
CA SER A 27 -10.35 5.30 4.42
C SER A 27 -8.85 5.12 4.41
N LEU A 28 -8.35 4.48 5.47
CA LEU A 28 -6.94 4.17 5.67
C LEU A 28 -6.82 2.72 6.13
N ASP A 29 -6.07 1.94 5.36
CA ASP A 29 -5.58 0.62 5.75
C ASP A 29 -4.06 0.67 5.82
N ALA A 30 -3.48 0.39 6.98
CA ALA A 30 -2.03 0.34 7.14
C ALA A 30 -1.59 -0.85 7.96
N LEU A 31 -0.47 -1.45 7.57
CA LEU A 31 0.16 -2.57 8.26
C LEU A 31 1.65 -2.28 8.44
N LYS A 32 2.15 -2.56 9.64
CA LYS A 32 3.58 -2.54 9.96
C LYS A 32 3.99 -3.86 10.59
N GLN A 33 4.86 -4.59 9.90
CA GLN A 33 5.38 -5.88 10.35
C GLN A 33 6.48 -5.67 11.41
N GLN A 34 6.20 -6.08 12.64
CA GLN A 34 7.14 -5.96 13.77
C GLN A 34 8.07 -7.16 13.86
N ALA A 35 7.55 -8.37 13.64
CA ALA A 35 8.31 -9.62 13.64
C ALA A 35 7.78 -10.55 12.54
N LEU A 36 8.67 -11.21 11.82
CA LEU A 36 8.34 -12.35 10.96
C LEU A 36 9.54 -13.30 11.02
N ARG A 37 9.44 -14.35 11.83
CA ARG A 37 10.55 -15.27 12.10
C ARG A 37 10.12 -16.69 11.82
N ARG A 38 11.04 -17.49 11.30
CA ARG A 38 10.84 -18.93 11.10
C ARG A 38 11.89 -19.71 11.90
N GLU A 39 11.40 -20.57 12.76
CA GLU A 39 12.16 -21.51 13.57
C GLU A 39 12.09 -22.89 12.91
N ARG A 40 13.25 -23.48 12.61
CA ARG A 40 13.37 -24.83 12.05
C ARG A 40 14.09 -25.75 13.03
N GLY A 41 13.41 -26.18 14.10
CA GLY A 41 13.94 -27.24 14.97
C GLY A 41 15.35 -26.94 15.50
N GLN A 42 16.35 -27.70 15.07
CA GLN A 42 17.77 -27.54 15.46
C GLN A 42 18.52 -26.44 14.70
N ASP A 43 17.93 -25.84 13.65
CA ASP A 43 18.57 -24.76 12.87
C ASP A 43 18.36 -23.38 13.49
N ALA A 44 19.22 -22.43 13.10
CA ALA A 44 19.10 -21.03 13.47
C ALA A 44 17.75 -20.42 13.07
N THR A 45 17.24 -19.51 13.90
CA THR A 45 16.02 -18.76 13.61
C THR A 45 16.27 -17.76 12.49
N VAL A 46 15.47 -17.83 11.42
CA VAL A 46 15.62 -16.95 10.25
C VAL A 46 14.63 -15.78 10.35
N ASP A 47 15.13 -14.54 10.29
CA ASP A 47 14.31 -13.33 10.15
C ASP A 47 13.89 -13.16 8.69
N LEU A 48 12.59 -13.22 8.43
CA LEU A 48 12.00 -13.12 7.10
C LEU A 48 11.48 -11.69 6.81
N ARG A 49 11.60 -10.76 7.77
CA ARG A 49 11.07 -9.40 7.59
C ARG A 49 11.70 -8.69 6.41
N GLY A 50 10.88 -8.04 5.60
CA GLY A 50 11.33 -7.33 4.42
C GLY A 50 11.70 -8.25 3.25
N HIS A 51 11.90 -9.56 3.45
CA HIS A 51 12.27 -10.47 2.36
C HIS A 51 11.06 -11.00 1.59
N VAL A 52 9.99 -11.38 2.30
CA VAL A 52 8.79 -11.97 1.70
C VAL A 52 7.67 -10.94 1.56
N THR A 53 7.61 -10.00 2.50
CA THR A 53 6.62 -8.92 2.56
C THR A 53 7.32 -7.61 2.95
N PRO A 54 6.85 -6.45 2.46
CA PRO A 54 7.37 -5.17 2.88
C PRO A 54 7.12 -4.97 4.38
N THR A 55 8.04 -4.30 5.07
CA THR A 55 7.91 -4.05 6.51
C THR A 55 6.75 -3.10 6.83
N MET A 56 6.32 -2.30 5.86
CA MET A 56 5.17 -1.41 5.95
C MET A 56 4.42 -1.42 4.62
N ALA A 57 3.11 -1.42 4.67
CA ALA A 57 2.26 -1.11 3.53
C ALA A 57 1.08 -0.26 4.02
N ALA A 58 0.63 0.68 3.18
CA ALA A 58 -0.54 1.49 3.47
C ALA A 58 -1.34 1.81 2.20
N VAL A 59 -2.65 1.89 2.34
CA VAL A 59 -3.60 2.35 1.33
C VAL A 59 -4.42 3.46 1.94
N LEU A 60 -4.45 4.60 1.27
CA LEU A 60 -5.32 5.72 1.59
C LEU A 60 -6.32 5.88 0.44
N ASN A 61 -7.59 6.04 0.77
CA ASN A 61 -8.62 6.44 -0.19
C ASN A 61 -9.30 7.70 0.31
N VAL A 62 -9.47 8.67 -0.59
CA VAL A 62 -10.31 9.84 -0.39
C VAL A 62 -11.28 9.90 -1.55
N GLN A 63 -12.56 9.85 -1.26
CA GLN A 63 -13.61 9.89 -2.26
C GLN A 63 -14.60 10.99 -1.91
N TRP A 64 -15.05 11.70 -2.94
CA TRP A 64 -16.17 12.61 -2.87
C TRP A 64 -17.15 12.27 -3.98
N GLN A 65 -18.43 12.17 -3.62
CA GLN A 65 -19.49 11.88 -4.57
C GLN A 65 -20.71 12.77 -4.34
N ASN A 66 -21.44 13.06 -5.41
CA ASN A 66 -22.78 13.63 -5.34
C ASN A 66 -23.67 13.05 -6.45
N SER A 67 -24.83 13.66 -6.71
CA SER A 67 -25.77 13.18 -7.73
C SER A 67 -25.22 13.15 -9.16
N SER A 68 -24.15 13.90 -9.41
CA SER A 68 -23.59 14.14 -10.75
C SER A 68 -22.12 13.73 -10.90
N TRP A 69 -21.38 13.62 -9.80
CA TRP A 69 -19.95 13.38 -9.79
C TRP A 69 -19.57 12.26 -8.82
N ASP A 70 -18.54 11.51 -9.19
CA ASP A 70 -17.81 10.59 -8.32
C ASP A 70 -16.31 10.80 -8.58
N ILE A 71 -15.59 11.19 -7.53
CA ILE A 71 -14.17 11.53 -7.61
C ILE A 71 -13.46 10.76 -6.51
N ALA A 72 -12.47 9.95 -6.85
CA ALA A 72 -11.67 9.23 -5.86
C ALA A 72 -10.18 9.38 -6.12
N LEU A 73 -9.42 9.59 -5.05
CA LEU A 73 -7.96 9.57 -5.06
C LEU A 73 -7.48 8.45 -4.13
N ARG A 74 -6.72 7.51 -4.70
CA ARG A 74 -6.18 6.36 -3.98
C ARG A 74 -4.66 6.40 -3.95
N GLY A 75 -4.09 6.52 -2.76
CA GLY A 75 -2.66 6.40 -2.50
C GLY A 75 -2.29 4.98 -2.08
N ASN A 76 -1.30 4.38 -2.73
CA ASN A 76 -0.76 3.06 -2.39
C ASN A 76 0.71 3.19 -2.02
N GLN A 77 1.04 2.95 -0.76
CA GLN A 77 2.40 2.95 -0.25
C GLN A 77 2.85 1.52 0.00
N VAL A 78 3.99 1.16 -0.58
CA VAL A 78 4.67 -0.12 -0.37
C VAL A 78 6.06 0.18 0.14
N GLY A 79 6.39 -0.36 1.31
CA GLY A 79 7.71 -0.22 1.92
C GLY A 79 8.79 -0.98 1.15
N ARG A 80 10.05 -0.74 1.52
CA ARG A 80 11.19 -1.47 0.94
C ARG A 80 11.10 -2.96 1.26
N THR A 81 11.48 -3.79 0.30
CA THR A 81 11.75 -5.22 0.50
C THR A 81 13.21 -5.50 0.22
N ARG A 82 13.81 -6.48 0.89
CA ARG A 82 15.15 -6.98 0.62
C ARG A 82 15.11 -7.81 -0.67
N ALA A 83 16.11 -7.62 -1.53
CA ALA A 83 16.20 -8.30 -2.82
C ALA A 83 16.81 -9.72 -2.74
N TRP A 84 17.27 -10.14 -1.56
CA TRP A 84 18.05 -11.35 -1.34
C TRP A 84 17.31 -12.37 -0.49
N LEU A 85 17.77 -13.63 -0.51
CA LEU A 85 17.19 -14.69 0.32
C LEU A 85 17.37 -14.38 1.82
N PRO A 86 16.40 -14.78 2.66
CA PRO A 86 16.55 -14.67 4.11
C PRO A 86 17.79 -15.43 4.61
N GLY A 87 18.66 -14.74 5.37
CA GLY A 87 19.90 -15.31 5.90
C GLY A 87 21.11 -15.24 4.95
N ALA A 88 20.91 -14.84 3.69
CA ALA A 88 22.01 -14.51 2.79
C ALA A 88 22.46 -13.06 3.00
N GLU A 89 23.77 -12.82 2.97
CA GLU A 89 24.30 -11.45 2.94
C GLU A 89 24.06 -10.82 1.57
N CYS A 90 23.78 -9.52 1.57
CA CYS A 90 23.77 -8.74 0.33
C CYS A 90 25.21 -8.63 -0.16
N PRO A 91 25.52 -8.99 -1.43
CA PRO A 91 26.87 -8.89 -1.97
C PRO A 91 27.42 -7.48 -1.85
N GLU A 92 28.74 -7.39 -1.64
CA GLU A 92 29.43 -6.13 -1.38
C GLU A 92 29.20 -5.09 -2.47
N GLU A 93 29.33 -5.45 -3.74
CA GLU A 93 29.05 -4.56 -4.88
C GLU A 93 27.63 -3.96 -4.84
N GLN A 94 26.63 -4.75 -4.43
CA GLN A 94 25.23 -4.32 -4.36
C GLN A 94 24.97 -3.46 -3.12
N ARG A 95 25.72 -3.70 -2.04
CA ARG A 95 25.72 -2.88 -0.84
C ARG A 95 26.32 -1.50 -1.12
N GLU A 96 27.43 -1.44 -1.83
CA GLU A 96 28.06 -0.18 -2.28
C GLU A 96 27.12 0.65 -3.14
N GLN A 97 26.31 -0.01 -3.98
CA GLN A 97 25.31 0.64 -4.84
C GLN A 97 23.96 0.90 -4.15
N ASN A 98 23.79 0.60 -2.85
CA ASN A 98 22.52 0.71 -2.12
C ASN A 98 21.35 -0.12 -2.70
N HIS A 99 21.64 -1.17 -3.47
CA HIS A 99 20.69 -2.03 -4.16
C HIS A 99 20.25 -3.26 -3.35
N CYS A 100 20.63 -3.36 -2.08
CA CYS A 100 20.21 -4.47 -1.21
C CYS A 100 18.71 -4.54 -0.95
N MET A 101 17.98 -3.47 -1.26
CA MET A 101 16.53 -3.41 -1.09
C MET A 101 15.88 -2.71 -2.27
N ASN A 102 14.73 -3.24 -2.70
CA ASN A 102 13.83 -2.54 -3.59
C ASN A 102 13.44 -1.18 -2.98
N PRO A 103 13.32 -0.13 -3.79
CA PRO A 103 12.90 1.17 -3.32
C PRO A 103 11.48 1.11 -2.74
N ARG A 104 11.19 2.03 -1.82
CA ARG A 104 9.80 2.26 -1.39
C ARG A 104 9.02 2.84 -2.57
N GLN A 105 7.78 2.44 -2.74
CA GLN A 105 6.91 2.95 -3.79
C GLN A 105 5.72 3.67 -3.19
N LEU A 106 5.35 4.80 -3.78
CA LEU A 106 4.11 5.51 -3.52
C LEU A 106 3.46 5.81 -4.86
N ARG A 107 2.27 5.25 -5.08
CA ARG A 107 1.50 5.42 -6.32
C ARG A 107 0.14 6.03 -6.02
N TRP A 108 -0.21 7.06 -6.76
CA TRP A 108 -1.51 7.71 -6.68
C TRP A 108 -2.33 7.39 -7.91
N ASN A 109 -3.57 6.98 -7.70
CA ASN A 109 -4.54 6.72 -8.77
C ASN A 109 -5.72 7.67 -8.59
N LEU A 110 -6.16 8.28 -9.68
CA LEU A 110 -7.31 9.17 -9.71
C LEU A 110 -8.43 8.50 -10.51
N HIS A 111 -9.62 8.49 -9.94
CA HIS A 111 -10.87 8.19 -10.60
C HIS A 111 -11.70 9.46 -10.70
N LEU A 112 -12.24 9.74 -11.88
CA LEU A 112 -13.16 10.83 -12.14
C LEU A 112 -14.32 10.32 -12.98
N ALA A 113 -15.53 10.32 -12.44
CA ALA A 113 -16.74 10.00 -13.17
C ALA A 113 -17.77 11.12 -13.07
N ARG A 114 -18.46 11.36 -14.19
CA ARG A 114 -19.54 12.34 -14.29
C ARG A 114 -20.76 11.71 -14.95
N ARG A 115 -21.91 11.88 -14.31
CA ARG A 115 -23.21 11.57 -14.89
C ARG A 115 -23.57 12.65 -15.93
N LEU A 116 -23.75 12.23 -17.19
CA LEU A 116 -24.14 13.11 -18.30
C LEU A 116 -25.66 13.09 -18.56
N GLY A 117 -26.37 12.15 -17.94
CA GLY A 117 -27.81 12.01 -18.00
C GLY A 117 -28.28 10.83 -17.15
N PRO A 118 -29.56 10.46 -17.19
CA PRO A 118 -30.10 9.40 -16.33
C PRO A 118 -29.52 8.00 -16.63
N ARG A 119 -28.88 7.81 -17.79
CA ARG A 119 -28.36 6.51 -18.25
C ARG A 119 -26.90 6.53 -18.70
N VAL A 120 -26.26 7.69 -18.70
CA VAL A 120 -24.91 7.86 -19.26
C VAL A 120 -23.97 8.41 -18.19
N VAL A 121 -22.85 7.72 -17.99
CA VAL A 121 -21.74 8.14 -17.14
C VAL A 121 -20.48 8.12 -17.99
N ALA A 122 -19.73 9.21 -17.97
CA ALA A 122 -18.37 9.26 -18.52
C ALA A 122 -17.38 9.13 -17.35
N ALA A 123 -16.38 8.26 -17.50
CA ALA A 123 -15.37 8.03 -16.49
C ALA A 123 -13.96 8.12 -17.08
N LEU A 124 -13.02 8.55 -16.25
CA LEU A 124 -11.59 8.62 -16.52
C LEU A 124 -10.85 8.05 -15.32
N ASP A 125 -10.01 7.06 -15.57
CA ASP A 125 -9.10 6.49 -14.60
C ASP A 125 -7.66 6.82 -15.00
N VAL A 126 -6.94 7.49 -14.11
CA VAL A 126 -5.51 7.78 -14.26
C VAL A 126 -4.75 6.99 -13.22
N HIS A 127 -3.98 6.02 -13.67
CA HIS A 127 -3.10 5.24 -12.80
C HIS A 127 -1.72 5.87 -12.74
N ASN A 128 -1.13 5.88 -11.55
CA ASN A 128 0.20 6.46 -11.31
C ASN A 128 0.29 7.93 -11.76
N VAL A 129 -0.59 8.79 -11.23
CA VAL A 129 -0.73 10.21 -11.61
C VAL A 129 0.59 11.00 -11.49
N LEU A 130 1.49 10.57 -10.61
CA LEU A 130 2.80 11.21 -10.40
C LEU A 130 3.93 10.60 -11.25
N ASP A 131 3.63 9.63 -12.11
CA ASP A 131 4.59 8.90 -12.95
C ASP A 131 5.80 8.39 -12.15
N THR A 132 5.56 7.85 -10.95
CA THR A 132 6.63 7.32 -10.11
C THR A 132 7.08 5.94 -10.62
N GLN A 133 8.39 5.74 -10.74
CA GLN A 133 8.99 4.49 -11.19
C GLN A 133 9.11 3.47 -10.04
#